data_AF-A0AAW9SFL7-F1
#
_entry.id   AF-A0AAW9SFL7-F1
#
_cell.length_a   1.000
_cell.length_b   1.000
_cell.length_c   1.000
_cell.angle_alpha   90.00
_cell.angle_beta   90.00
_cell.angle_gamma   90.00
#
_symmetry.space_group_name_H-M   'P 1'
#
loop_
_entity.id
_entity.type
_entity.pdbx_description
1 polymer ?
#
loop_
_entity_poly.entity_id
_entity_poly.type
_entity_poly.pdbx_seq_one_letter_code
_entity_poly.pdbx_strand_id
1 'polypeptide(L)'
;MRAIKLFGILLLVLALLGFSSHPVEHINKKPRAVDLVGTWELVSSKIGNAENYTLRKETIGYKKLITPGYFTWISYDLESMEVTGLGGGKYNVGEDEYVEHIEYFFPAGSNLQGVSLPFEMRIENNQWFHSGYVLERELNTEQGEYVVVGRTYIQEVWRKID
;
A
#
# COMPACT_ATOMS: atom_id res chain seq x y z
N MET A 1 -19.30 -83.49 -13.26
CA MET A 1 -19.49 -82.38 -12.28
C MET A 1 -18.41 -81.36 -12.57
N ARG A 2 -18.60 -80.09 -12.94
CA ARG A 2 -19.66 -79.09 -12.74
C ARG A 2 -19.87 -78.26 -14.03
N ALA A 3 -20.89 -77.39 -13.98
CA ALA A 3 -21.71 -76.85 -15.06
C ALA A 3 -21.13 -75.69 -15.90
N ILE A 4 -21.74 -75.53 -17.07
CA ILE A 4 -21.70 -74.41 -18.04
C ILE A 4 -22.33 -73.14 -17.43
N LYS A 5 -21.85 -71.94 -17.83
CA LYS A 5 -22.72 -70.83 -18.33
C LYS A 5 -21.93 -69.66 -18.93
N LEU A 6 -22.34 -69.29 -20.15
CA LEU A 6 -21.99 -68.07 -20.88
C LEU A 6 -22.44 -66.81 -20.10
N PHE A 7 -21.63 -65.76 -20.19
CA PHE A 7 -21.99 -64.35 -19.99
C PHE A 7 -21.29 -63.64 -21.15
N GLY A 8 -21.96 -62.98 -22.09
CA GLY A 8 -22.96 -61.96 -21.89
C GLY A 8 -22.37 -60.67 -22.47
N ILE A 9 -22.66 -60.41 -23.75
CA ILE A 9 -22.28 -59.19 -24.49
C ILE A 9 -22.76 -57.97 -23.71
N LEU A 10 -21.86 -57.02 -23.41
CA LEU A 10 -22.25 -55.71 -22.91
C LEU A 10 -21.94 -54.65 -23.96
N LEU A 11 -23.01 -54.00 -24.43
CA LEU A 11 -23.03 -52.93 -25.42
C LEU A 11 -22.19 -51.73 -24.98
N LEU A 12 -21.38 -51.24 -25.92
CA LEU A 12 -20.75 -49.93 -25.91
C LEU A 12 -21.83 -48.86 -26.13
N VAL A 13 -22.26 -48.16 -25.08
CA VAL A 13 -23.14 -46.98 -25.22
C VAL A 13 -22.26 -45.73 -25.28
N LEU A 14 -22.14 -45.17 -26.49
CA LEU A 14 -21.64 -43.82 -26.73
C LEU A 14 -22.62 -42.81 -26.11
N ALA A 15 -22.24 -42.20 -25.00
CA ALA A 15 -22.87 -40.97 -24.52
C ALA A 15 -22.00 -39.78 -24.94
N LEU A 16 -22.36 -39.20 -26.08
CA LEU A 16 -22.00 -37.83 -26.45
C LEU A 16 -22.63 -36.87 -25.43
N LEU A 17 -21.88 -36.48 -24.42
CA LEU A 17 -22.17 -35.27 -23.65
C LEU A 17 -21.14 -34.23 -24.05
N GLY A 18 -21.59 -33.28 -24.87
CA GLY A 18 -20.82 -32.11 -25.24
C GLY A 18 -20.39 -31.35 -24.00
N PHE A 19 -19.10 -31.37 -23.71
CA PHE A 19 -18.50 -30.30 -22.95
C PHE A 19 -18.62 -29.05 -23.82
N SER A 20 -19.61 -28.19 -23.54
CA SER A 20 -19.54 -26.83 -24.04
C SER A 20 -18.28 -26.22 -23.41
N SER A 21 -17.23 -26.07 -24.21
CA SER A 21 -16.12 -25.22 -23.86
C SER A 21 -16.66 -23.79 -23.78
N HIS A 22 -17.21 -23.41 -22.62
CA HIS A 22 -17.27 -22.00 -22.30
C HIS A 22 -15.81 -21.57 -22.22
N PRO A 23 -15.33 -20.70 -23.11
CA PRO A 23 -14.03 -20.08 -22.89
C PRO A 23 -14.13 -19.42 -21.51
N VAL A 24 -13.27 -19.83 -20.59
CA VAL A 24 -13.00 -19.02 -19.40
C VAL A 24 -12.47 -17.72 -19.96
N GLU A 25 -13.35 -16.72 -19.99
CA GLU A 25 -12.99 -15.37 -20.36
C GLU A 25 -11.98 -14.93 -19.30
N HIS A 26 -10.69 -15.04 -19.62
CA HIS A 26 -9.65 -14.34 -18.88
C HIS A 26 -9.99 -12.87 -19.05
N ILE A 27 -10.76 -12.33 -18.11
CA ILE A 27 -11.01 -10.90 -18.02
C ILE A 27 -9.63 -10.29 -17.74
N ASN A 28 -8.93 -9.93 -18.81
CA ASN A 28 -7.85 -8.97 -18.79
C ASN A 28 -8.49 -7.62 -18.43
N LYS A 29 -8.86 -7.46 -17.16
CA LYS A 29 -9.14 -6.16 -16.60
C LYS A 29 -7.82 -5.42 -16.69
N LYS A 30 -7.74 -4.48 -17.64
CA LYS A 30 -6.70 -3.46 -17.64
C LYS A 30 -6.64 -2.88 -16.22
N PRO A 31 -5.48 -2.82 -15.55
CA PRO A 31 -5.38 -2.30 -14.19
C PRO A 31 -6.11 -0.97 -14.15
N ARG A 32 -7.08 -0.85 -13.25
CA ARG A 32 -7.80 0.41 -13.09
C ARG A 32 -6.77 1.41 -12.57
N ALA A 33 -6.50 2.46 -13.35
CA ALA A 33 -5.63 3.53 -12.90
C ALA A 33 -6.20 4.10 -11.59
N VAL A 34 -5.43 3.99 -10.51
CA VAL A 34 -5.78 4.52 -9.20
C VAL A 34 -5.43 6.00 -9.18
N ASP A 35 -6.43 6.85 -9.02
CA ASP A 35 -6.23 8.30 -8.95
C ASP A 35 -6.06 8.76 -7.50
N LEU A 36 -4.81 9.02 -7.12
CA LEU A 36 -4.44 9.57 -5.82
C LEU A 36 -4.36 11.11 -5.81
N VAL A 37 -4.53 11.79 -6.95
CA VAL A 37 -4.32 13.25 -7.03
C VAL A 37 -5.27 13.98 -6.08
N GLY A 38 -4.71 14.92 -5.33
CA GLY A 38 -5.42 15.74 -4.35
C GLY A 38 -4.69 15.85 -3.03
N THR A 39 -5.40 16.36 -2.04
CA THR A 39 -4.88 16.63 -0.71
C THR A 39 -5.46 15.63 0.29
N TRP A 40 -4.58 15.03 1.07
CA TRP A 40 -4.90 13.96 2.02
C TRP A 40 -4.50 14.36 3.43
N GLU A 41 -5.30 13.96 4.39
CA GLU A 41 -5.07 14.15 5.82
C GLU A 41 -5.01 12.80 6.53
N LEU A 42 -4.00 12.60 7.39
CA LEU A 42 -3.87 11.36 8.16
C LEU A 42 -5.01 11.27 9.18
N VAL A 43 -5.74 10.17 9.15
CA VAL A 43 -6.85 9.87 10.08
C VAL A 43 -6.33 9.02 11.24
N SER A 44 -5.60 7.96 10.91
CA SER A 44 -5.10 7.01 11.89
C SER A 44 -3.88 6.27 11.38
N SER A 45 -3.03 5.82 12.29
CA SER A 45 -1.87 4.99 11.97
C SER A 45 -1.65 3.89 13.01
N LYS A 46 -0.93 2.85 12.62
CA LYS A 46 -0.42 1.78 13.47
C LYS A 46 1.07 1.63 13.17
N ILE A 47 1.89 1.67 14.22
CA ILE A 47 3.35 1.67 14.11
C ILE A 47 3.89 0.42 14.81
N GLY A 48 4.75 -0.32 14.11
CA GLY A 48 5.35 -1.56 14.60
C GLY A 48 4.31 -2.57 15.08
N ASN A 49 4.48 -3.04 16.32
CA ASN A 49 3.63 -4.06 16.94
C ASN A 49 2.42 -3.49 17.68
N ALA A 50 2.09 -2.20 17.53
CA ALA A 50 0.94 -1.62 18.21
C ALA A 50 -0.33 -2.42 17.91
N GLU A 51 -1.13 -2.77 18.92
CA GLU A 51 -2.31 -3.63 18.70
C GLU A 51 -3.37 -2.92 17.85
N ASN A 52 -3.64 -1.65 18.17
CA ASN A 52 -4.69 -0.85 17.59
C ASN A 52 -4.15 0.32 16.76
N TYR A 53 -4.97 0.79 15.82
CA TYR A 53 -4.75 2.08 15.19
C TYR A 53 -4.90 3.20 16.22
N THR A 54 -3.93 4.10 16.26
CA THR A 54 -4.04 5.37 16.97
C THR A 54 -4.61 6.41 16.03
N LEU A 55 -5.62 7.14 16.49
CA LEU A 55 -6.06 8.35 15.82
C LEU A 55 -4.92 9.35 15.74
N ARG A 56 -5.02 10.29 14.80
CA ARG A 56 -4.12 11.44 14.70
C ARG A 56 -3.85 12.05 16.09
N LYS A 57 -2.57 12.31 16.38
CA LYS A 57 -2.15 12.97 17.62
C LYS A 57 -2.85 14.34 17.73
N GLU A 58 -3.33 14.67 18.93
CA GLU A 58 -4.05 15.92 19.18
C GLU A 58 -3.22 17.18 18.90
N THR A 59 -1.89 17.06 18.94
CA THR A 59 -0.95 18.18 18.77
C THR A 59 -0.24 18.20 17.43
N ILE A 60 -0.21 17.10 16.67
CA ILE A 60 0.54 17.01 15.41
C ILE A 60 -0.39 16.69 14.24
N GLY A 61 -0.33 17.55 13.23
CA GLY A 61 -0.95 17.35 11.95
C GLY A 61 -0.07 16.68 10.92
N TYR A 62 -0.71 15.90 10.06
CA TYR A 62 -0.08 15.34 8.86
C TYR A 62 -0.96 15.60 7.64
N LYS A 63 -0.35 16.13 6.59
CA LYS A 63 -1.00 16.27 5.28
C LYS A 63 -0.10 15.69 4.20
N LYS A 64 -0.70 15.17 3.14
CA LYS A 64 0.00 14.74 1.92
C LYS A 64 -0.67 15.39 0.71
N LEU A 65 0.13 16.05 -0.12
CA LEU A 65 -0.28 16.57 -1.42
C LEU A 65 0.21 15.60 -2.49
N ILE A 66 -0.70 15.14 -3.33
CA ILE A 66 -0.42 14.31 -4.50
C ILE A 66 -0.76 15.12 -5.76
N THR A 67 0.23 15.26 -6.64
CA THR A 67 0.06 15.82 -7.99
C THR A 67 0.45 14.75 -9.01
N PRO A 68 0.20 14.93 -10.32
CA PRO A 68 0.65 13.95 -11.31
C PRO A 68 2.16 13.66 -11.21
N GLY A 69 2.51 12.46 -10.74
CA GLY A 69 3.88 11.96 -10.63
C GLY A 69 4.69 12.42 -9.42
N TYR A 70 4.15 13.28 -8.55
CA TYR A 70 4.87 13.79 -7.38
C TYR A 70 4.02 13.81 -6.12
N PHE A 71 4.69 13.66 -4.98
CA PHE A 71 4.10 13.80 -3.66
C PHE A 71 4.93 14.69 -2.74
N THR A 72 4.25 15.30 -1.78
CA THR A 72 4.87 15.94 -0.61
C THR A 72 4.01 15.61 0.60
N TRP A 73 4.61 15.12 1.67
CA TRP A 73 3.96 15.10 2.97
C TRP A 73 4.61 16.11 3.91
N ILE A 74 3.82 16.59 4.87
CA ILE A 74 4.25 17.46 5.95
C ILE A 74 3.75 16.94 7.28
N SER A 75 4.54 17.13 8.33
CA SER A 75 4.10 17.12 9.72
C SER A 75 4.21 18.53 10.29
N TYR A 76 3.23 18.95 11.06
CA TYR A 76 3.18 20.31 11.62
C TYR A 76 2.52 20.31 12.99
N ASP A 77 2.91 21.27 13.83
CA ASP A 77 2.21 21.53 15.08
C ASP A 77 0.82 22.11 14.81
N LEU A 78 -0.21 21.61 15.50
CA LEU A 78 -1.59 22.03 15.29
C LEU A 78 -1.93 23.39 15.89
N GLU A 79 -1.17 23.86 16.87
CA GLU A 79 -1.38 25.14 17.54
C GLU A 79 -0.58 26.24 16.86
N SER A 80 0.73 26.05 16.69
CA SER A 80 1.63 27.05 16.09
C SER A 80 1.60 27.03 14.56
N MET A 81 1.12 25.96 13.94
CA MET A 81 1.18 25.70 12.49
C MET A 81 2.60 25.60 11.94
N GLU A 82 3.61 25.45 12.79
CA GLU A 82 5.00 25.28 12.38
C GLU A 82 5.24 23.89 11.79
N VAL A 83 5.94 23.83 10.66
CA VAL A 83 6.31 22.56 10.03
C VAL A 83 7.44 21.91 10.82
N THR A 84 7.18 20.71 11.34
CA THR A 84 8.13 19.91 12.13
C THR A 84 8.85 18.86 11.29
N GLY A 85 8.34 18.57 10.09
CA GLY A 85 8.95 17.65 9.15
C GLY A 85 8.26 17.72 7.80
N LEU A 86 9.01 17.44 6.73
CA LEU A 86 8.43 17.23 5.41
C LEU A 86 9.30 16.30 4.58
N GLY A 87 8.69 15.64 3.62
CA GLY A 87 9.38 14.79 2.67
C GLY A 87 8.61 14.69 1.38
N GLY A 88 9.29 14.37 0.30
CA GLY A 88 8.63 14.23 -0.98
C GLY A 88 9.57 13.87 -2.12
N GLY A 89 8.98 13.79 -3.30
CA GLY A 89 9.65 13.39 -4.52
C GLY A 89 8.66 12.81 -5.50
N LYS A 90 9.10 11.80 -6.25
CA LYS A 90 8.27 11.12 -7.24
C LYS A 90 7.54 9.95 -6.63
N TYR A 91 6.44 9.54 -7.24
CA TYR A 91 5.82 8.26 -6.90
C TYR A 91 5.37 7.49 -8.13
N ASN A 92 5.25 6.18 -7.97
CA ASN A 92 4.53 5.31 -8.89
C ASN A 92 3.33 4.70 -8.15
N VAL A 93 2.24 4.46 -8.88
CA VAL A 93 1.04 3.83 -8.33
C VAL A 93 0.51 2.77 -9.30
N GLY A 94 0.30 1.57 -8.76
CA GLY A 94 -0.34 0.43 -9.40
C GLY A 94 -1.75 0.20 -8.87
N GLU A 95 -2.27 -1.01 -9.06
CA GLU A 95 -3.61 -1.38 -8.55
C GLU A 95 -3.60 -1.57 -7.02
N ASP A 96 -2.52 -2.12 -6.49
CA ASP A 96 -2.32 -2.54 -5.10
C ASP A 96 -1.00 -2.03 -4.49
N GLU A 97 -0.19 -1.29 -5.25
CA GLU A 97 1.13 -0.81 -4.84
C GLU A 97 1.27 0.71 -5.02
N TYR A 98 1.87 1.36 -4.03
CA TYR A 98 2.31 2.75 -4.07
C TYR A 98 3.78 2.83 -3.68
N VAL A 99 4.62 3.39 -4.55
CA VAL A 99 6.06 3.49 -4.29
C VAL A 99 6.46 4.95 -4.22
N GLU A 100 6.97 5.38 -3.06
CA GLU A 100 7.56 6.70 -2.87
C GLU A 100 9.05 6.70 -3.22
N HIS A 101 9.47 7.58 -4.11
CA HIS A 101 10.87 7.85 -4.41
C HIS A 101 11.26 9.18 -3.76
N ILE A 102 11.99 9.11 -2.64
CA ILE A 102 12.30 10.28 -1.81
C ILE A 102 13.39 11.11 -2.50
N GLU A 103 13.03 12.32 -2.94
CA GLU A 103 13.97 13.26 -3.56
C GLU A 103 14.42 14.36 -2.60
N TYR A 104 13.63 14.66 -1.56
CA TYR A 104 13.98 15.64 -0.55
C TYR A 104 13.31 15.33 0.79
N PHE A 105 13.90 15.88 1.86
CA PHE A 105 13.41 15.71 3.22
C PHE A 105 13.91 16.86 4.12
N PHE A 106 13.10 17.26 5.11
CA PHE A 106 13.48 18.13 6.23
C PHE A 106 13.00 17.55 7.58
N PRO A 107 13.83 17.59 8.64
CA PRO A 107 15.20 18.12 8.68
C PRO A 107 16.21 17.26 7.89
N ALA A 108 17.25 17.92 7.36
CA ALA A 108 18.32 17.29 6.60
C ALA A 108 19.17 16.33 7.47
N GLY A 109 20.05 15.56 6.84
CA GLY A 109 20.98 14.63 7.50
C GLY A 109 20.50 13.17 7.56
N SER A 110 19.22 12.91 7.32
CA SER A 110 18.63 11.58 7.52
C SER A 110 18.95 10.49 6.48
N ASN A 111 19.82 10.74 5.49
CA ASN A 111 20.12 9.81 4.38
C ASN A 111 18.88 9.23 3.66
N LEU A 112 17.72 9.89 3.76
CA LEU A 112 16.47 9.43 3.13
C LEU A 112 16.45 9.74 1.63
N GLN A 113 17.22 10.72 1.18
CA GLN A 113 17.28 11.09 -0.24
C GLN A 113 17.80 9.91 -1.07
N GLY A 114 17.07 9.56 -2.12
CA GLY A 114 17.36 8.43 -3.00
C GLY A 114 16.76 7.10 -2.55
N VAL A 115 16.15 7.03 -1.36
CA VAL A 115 15.45 5.83 -0.89
C VAL A 115 14.12 5.68 -1.62
N SER A 116 13.78 4.44 -1.98
CA SER A 116 12.45 4.09 -2.48
C SER A 116 11.71 3.25 -1.44
N LEU A 117 10.48 3.66 -1.10
CA LEU A 117 9.65 3.03 -0.08
C LEU A 117 8.40 2.44 -0.75
N PRO A 118 8.31 1.11 -0.91
CA PRO A 118 7.12 0.46 -1.41
C PRO A 118 6.08 0.27 -0.31
N PHE A 119 4.82 0.50 -0.66
CA PHE A 119 3.67 0.31 0.19
C PHE A 119 2.62 -0.52 -0.53
N GLU A 120 2.08 -1.53 0.15
CA GLU A 120 0.79 -2.12 -0.23
C GLU A 120 -0.28 -1.06 -0.01
N MET A 121 -1.25 -0.93 -0.92
CA MET A 121 -2.29 0.07 -0.82
C MET A 121 -3.66 -0.39 -1.29
N ARG A 122 -4.69 0.31 -0.80
CA ARG A 122 -6.05 0.23 -1.35
C ARG A 122 -6.80 1.54 -1.09
N ILE A 123 -7.85 1.79 -1.88
CA ILE A 123 -8.77 2.91 -1.65
C ILE A 123 -10.16 2.36 -1.41
N GLU A 124 -10.75 2.69 -0.27
CA GLU A 124 -12.09 2.27 0.14
C GLU A 124 -12.79 3.46 0.80
N ASN A 125 -14.05 3.74 0.43
CA ASN A 125 -14.85 4.80 1.06
C ASN A 125 -14.16 6.18 1.12
N ASN A 126 -13.47 6.56 0.04
CA ASN A 126 -12.68 7.81 -0.06
C ASN A 126 -11.54 7.91 0.98
N GLN A 127 -11.11 6.78 1.51
CA GLN A 127 -9.94 6.64 2.35
C GLN A 127 -8.88 5.84 1.62
N TRP A 128 -7.65 6.31 1.71
CA TRP A 128 -6.47 5.65 1.20
C TRP A 128 -5.76 4.96 2.35
N PHE A 129 -5.67 3.64 2.24
CA PHE A 129 -4.95 2.78 3.16
C PHE A 129 -3.63 2.42 2.52
N HIS A 130 -2.53 2.56 3.25
CA HIS A 130 -1.25 2.02 2.81
C HIS A 130 -0.42 1.50 3.96
N SER A 131 0.44 0.53 3.68
CA SER A 131 1.28 -0.12 4.67
C SER A 131 2.59 -0.63 4.09
N GLY A 132 3.66 -0.51 4.86
CA GLY A 132 5.01 -0.83 4.40
C GLY A 132 6.06 -0.51 5.45
N TYR A 133 7.32 -0.77 5.12
CA TYR A 133 8.44 -0.40 5.97
C TYR A 133 8.92 1.01 5.65
N VAL A 134 9.07 1.83 6.70
CA VAL A 134 9.74 3.14 6.63
C VAL A 134 11.01 3.11 7.47
N LEU A 135 11.90 4.06 7.22
CA LEU A 135 13.15 4.17 7.96
C LEU A 135 12.95 4.86 9.31
N GLU A 136 13.44 4.21 10.36
CA GLU A 136 13.46 4.75 11.71
C GLU A 136 14.72 5.60 11.90
N ARG A 137 14.58 6.72 12.61
CA ARG A 137 15.62 7.74 12.70
C ARG A 137 15.75 8.25 14.12
N GLU A 138 16.98 8.54 14.50
CA GLU A 138 17.33 9.15 15.78
C GLU A 138 18.26 10.32 15.55
N LEU A 139 18.17 11.34 16.42
CA LEU A 139 19.13 12.43 16.41
C LEU A 139 20.44 11.94 17.01
N ASN A 140 21.49 11.89 16.20
CA ASN A 140 22.84 11.76 16.72
C ASN A 140 23.25 13.08 17.37
N THR A 141 23.22 13.13 18.70
CA THR A 141 23.52 14.35 19.46
C THR A 141 24.98 14.82 19.36
N GLU A 142 25.92 13.95 18.96
CA GLU A 142 27.33 14.31 18.77
C GLU A 142 27.57 14.99 17.42
N GLN A 143 26.86 14.54 16.38
CA GLN A 143 27.00 15.06 15.01
C GLN A 143 25.96 16.15 14.68
N GLY A 144 24.90 16.25 15.47
CA GLY A 144 23.80 17.19 15.23
C GLY A 144 22.93 16.79 14.03
N GLU A 145 22.99 15.53 13.59
CA GLU A 145 22.31 15.03 12.40
C GLU A 145 21.40 13.85 12.74
N TYR A 146 20.29 13.71 12.02
CA TYR A 146 19.46 12.52 12.11
C TYR A 146 20.15 11.36 11.41
N VAL A 147 20.27 10.20 12.05
CA VAL A 147 20.81 8.99 11.43
C VAL A 147 19.72 7.93 11.34
N VAL A 148 19.77 7.10 10.30
CA VAL A 148 18.89 5.93 10.17
C VAL A 148 19.38 4.85 11.12
N VAL A 149 18.52 4.43 12.05
CA VAL A 149 18.84 3.41 13.06
C VAL A 149 18.14 2.08 12.82
N GLY A 150 17.17 2.06 11.90
CA GLY A 150 16.41 0.85 11.61
C GLY A 150 15.28 1.09 10.62
N ARG A 151 14.32 0.18 10.65
CA ARG A 151 13.07 0.30 9.91
C ARG A 151 11.90 -0.08 10.81
N THR A 152 10.79 0.58 10.62
CA THR A 152 9.53 0.25 11.31
C THR A 152 8.44 -0.01 10.28
N TYR A 153 7.57 -0.97 10.58
CA TYR A 153 6.41 -1.23 9.74
C TYR A 153 5.29 -0.27 10.14
N ILE A 154 4.70 0.40 9.17
CA ILE A 154 3.57 1.31 9.38
C ILE A 154 2.35 0.83 8.62
N GLN A 155 1.19 1.18 9.15
CA GLN A 155 -0.08 1.12 8.45
C GLN A 155 -0.75 2.47 8.67
N GLU A 156 -1.21 3.11 7.61
CA GLU A 156 -1.79 4.44 7.67
C GLU A 156 -3.11 4.50 6.91
N VAL A 157 -4.00 5.36 7.41
CA VAL A 157 -5.29 5.66 6.79
C VAL A 157 -5.36 7.16 6.56
N TRP A 158 -5.55 7.55 5.31
CA TRP A 158 -5.60 8.92 4.86
C TRP A 158 -6.99 9.23 4.29
N ARG A 159 -7.51 10.41 4.57
CA ARG A 159 -8.78 10.90 4.03
C ARG A 159 -8.53 12.05 3.07
N LYS A 160 -9.20 12.04 1.92
CA LYS A 160 -9.17 13.16 0.97
C LYS A 160 -9.93 14.38 1.50
N ILE A 161 -9.38 15.58 1.33
CA ILE A 161 -9.91 16.82 1.93
C ILE A 161 -10.15 17.97 0.94
N ASP A 162 -10.09 17.71 -0.36
CA ASP A 162 -10.39 18.66 -1.45
C ASP A 162 -11.49 18.17 -2.40
#